data_AF-A0A536TY12-F1
#
_entry.id   AF-A0A536TY12-F1
#
_cell.length_a   1.000
_cell.length_b   1.000
_cell.length_c   1.000
_cell.angle_alpha   90.00
_cell.angle_beta   90.00
_cell.angle_gamma   90.00
#
_symmetry.space_group_name_H-M   'P 1'
#
loop_
_entity.id
_entity.type
_entity.pdbx_description
1 polymer ?
#
loop_
_entity_poly.entity_id
_entity_poly.type
_entity_poly.pdbx_seq_one_letter_code
_entity_poly.pdbx_strand_id
1 'polypeptide(L)' 'MRSTLRTPFWKAAYQSLPETVRQRYLAHIEHAERCDLALDAASDALSRAKGALARLFSTPTGPRSAH' A
#
# COMPACT_ATOMS: atom_id res chain seq x y z
N MET A 1 -26.51 5.67 6.77
CA MET A 1 -25.49 4.59 6.64
C MET A 1 -24.12 5.23 6.50
N ARG A 2 -23.21 4.96 7.43
CA ARG A 2 -21.87 5.57 7.43
C ARG A 2 -20.91 4.60 6.74
N SER A 3 -20.38 4.99 5.58
CA SER A 3 -19.40 4.19 4.84
C SER A 3 -18.13 4.05 5.67
N THR A 4 -17.62 2.83 5.78
CA THR A 4 -16.40 2.48 6.55
C THR A 4 -15.10 2.81 5.82
N LEU A 5 -15.23 3.43 4.65
CA LEU A 5 -14.13 3.80 3.77
C LEU A 5 -13.17 4.75 4.47
N ARG A 6 -11.88 4.47 4.38
CA ARG A 6 -10.84 5.20 5.11
C ARG A 6 -10.23 6.31 4.27
N THR A 7 -9.94 6.02 3.01
CA THR A 7 -9.25 6.89 2.07
C THR A 7 -10.20 7.90 1.41
N PRO A 8 -9.71 9.11 1.10
CA PRO A 8 -10.52 10.11 0.41
C PRO A 8 -10.87 9.70 -1.03
N PHE A 9 -9.98 8.97 -1.72
CA PHE A 9 -10.22 8.48 -3.08
C PHE A 9 -11.42 7.53 -3.12
N TRP A 10 -11.43 6.49 -2.27
CA TRP A 10 -12.53 5.50 -2.27
C TRP A 10 -13.85 6.11 -1.79
N LYS A 11 -13.81 7.11 -0.88
CA LYS A 11 -15.01 7.90 -0.53
C LYS A 11 -15.59 8.65 -1.72
N ALA A 12 -14.76 9.33 -2.50
CA ALA A 12 -15.18 10.06 -3.69
C ALA A 12 -15.70 9.10 -4.77
N ALA A 13 -15.03 7.96 -4.98
CA ALA A 13 -15.46 6.91 -5.90
C ALA A 13 -16.82 6.30 -5.50
N TYR A 14 -17.07 6.14 -4.21
CA TYR A 14 -18.38 5.70 -3.72
C TYR A 14 -19.47 6.75 -3.95
N GLN A 15 -19.15 8.04 -3.77
CA GLN A 15 -20.11 9.13 -3.97
C GLN A 15 -20.43 9.40 -5.44
N SER A 16 -19.49 9.15 -6.35
CA SER A 16 -19.72 9.30 -7.80
C SER A 16 -20.69 8.25 -8.36
N LEU A 17 -20.92 7.15 -7.66
CA LEU A 17 -21.89 6.13 -8.06
C LEU A 17 -23.34 6.60 -7.85
N PRO A 18 -24.28 6.17 -8.74
CA PRO A 18 -25.71 6.37 -8.54
C PRO A 18 -26.20 5.76 -7.23
N GLU A 19 -27.12 6.44 -6.56
CA GLU A 19 -27.58 6.09 -5.21
C GLU A 19 -28.23 4.69 -5.14
N THR A 20 -28.91 4.30 -6.22
CA THR A 20 -29.53 2.97 -6.40
C THR A 20 -28.53 1.83 -6.42
N VAL A 21 -27.30 2.06 -6.88
CA VAL A 21 -26.27 1.02 -6.97
C VAL A 21 -25.21 1.13 -5.87
N ARG A 22 -25.13 2.29 -5.20
CA ARG A 22 -24.15 2.57 -4.15
C ARG A 22 -24.13 1.48 -3.08
N GLN A 23 -25.30 1.16 -2.52
CA GLN A 23 -25.43 0.12 -1.49
C GLN A 23 -24.97 -1.27 -1.97
N ARG A 24 -25.27 -1.62 -3.23
CA ARG A 24 -24.88 -2.90 -3.83
C ARG A 24 -23.38 -3.04 -3.99
N TYR A 25 -22.69 -1.95 -4.34
CA TYR A 25 -21.25 -1.95 -4.57
C TYR A 25 -20.42 -1.59 -3.33
N LEU A 26 -21.04 -1.20 -2.21
CA LEU A 26 -20.33 -0.82 -0.99
C LEU A 26 -19.33 -1.89 -0.55
N ALA A 27 -19.76 -3.16 -0.46
CA ALA A 27 -18.88 -4.26 -0.05
C ALA A 27 -17.71 -4.49 -1.03
N HIS A 28 -17.92 -4.27 -2.32
CA HIS A 28 -16.86 -4.40 -3.33
C HIS A 28 -15.83 -3.27 -3.20
N ILE A 29 -16.30 -2.04 -2.99
CA ILE A 29 -15.43 -0.87 -2.82
C ILE A 29 -14.64 -0.97 -1.50
N GLU A 30 -15.25 -1.43 -0.42
CA GLU A 30 -14.55 -1.68 0.85
C GLU A 30 -13.52 -2.81 0.76
N HIS A 31 -13.76 -3.83 -0.08
CA HIS A 31 -12.76 -4.86 -0.33
C HIS A 31 -11.59 -4.32 -1.18
N ALA A 32 -11.91 -3.58 -2.24
CA ALA A 32 -10.93 -2.97 -3.11
C ALA A 32 -10.00 -2.01 -2.34
N GLU A 33 -10.56 -1.16 -1.47
CA GLU A 33 -9.76 -0.27 -0.60
C GLU A 33 -8.80 -1.04 0.31
N ARG A 34 -9.24 -2.17 0.88
CA ARG A 34 -8.37 -2.99 1.73
C ARG A 34 -7.23 -3.63 0.93
N CYS A 35 -7.51 -4.09 -0.27
CA CYS A 35 -6.48 -4.65 -1.16
C CYS A 35 -5.47 -3.59 -1.57
N ASP A 36 -5.93 -2.39 -1.92
CA ASP A 36 -5.09 -1.25 -2.28
C ASP A 36 -4.11 -0.89 -1.15
N LEU A 37 -4.63 -0.72 0.08
CA LEU A 37 -3.80 -0.47 1.26
C LEU A 37 -2.83 -1.61 1.58
N ALA A 38 -3.24 -2.86 1.36
CA ALA A 38 -2.38 -4.02 1.55
C ALA A 38 -1.25 -4.08 0.51
N LEU A 39 -1.52 -3.70 -0.73
CA LEU A 39 -0.52 -3.62 -1.81
C LEU A 39 0.50 -2.51 -1.56
N ASP A 40 0.06 -1.35 -1.09
CA ASP A 40 0.96 -0.27 -0.68
C ASP A 40 1.87 -0.72 0.46
N ALA A 41 1.30 -1.34 1.51
CA ALA A 41 2.09 -1.85 2.63
C ALA A 41 3.08 -2.95 2.19
N ALA A 42 2.66 -3.84 1.29
CA ALA A 42 3.53 -4.89 0.74
C ALA A 42 4.66 -4.29 -0.12
N SER A 43 4.36 -3.27 -0.92
CA SER A 43 5.35 -2.57 -1.75
C SER A 43 6.39 -1.84 -0.90
N ASP A 44 5.97 -1.21 0.19
CA ASP A 44 6.85 -0.58 1.17
C ASP A 44 7.74 -1.61 1.88
N ALA A 45 7.15 -2.72 2.33
CA ALA A 45 7.89 -3.80 2.99
C ALA A 45 8.94 -4.41 2.04
N LEU A 46 8.55 -4.65 0.78
CA LEU A 46 9.45 -5.17 -0.24
C LEU A 46 10.58 -4.18 -0.55
N SER A 47 10.28 -2.89 -0.65
CA SER A 47 11.28 -1.84 -0.88
C SER A 47 12.28 -1.75 0.27
N ARG A 48 11.81 -1.85 1.52
CA ARG A 48 12.69 -1.91 2.71
C ARG A 48 13.54 -3.18 2.72
N ALA A 49 12.96 -4.33 2.38
CA ALA A 49 13.69 -5.59 2.29
C ALA A 49 14.78 -5.54 1.23
N LYS A 50 14.49 -4.99 0.04
CA LYS A 50 15.49 -4.73 -1.01
C LYS A 50 16.61 -3.81 -0.52
N GLY A 51 16.27 -2.73 0.18
CA GLY A 51 17.26 -1.80 0.73
C GLY A 51 18.17 -2.45 1.78
N ALA A 52 17.61 -3.28 2.66
CA ALA A 52 18.38 -4.04 3.65
C ALA A 52 19.29 -5.09 2.98
N LEU A 53 18.77 -5.80 1.99
CA LEU A 53 19.52 -6.77 1.21
C LEU A 53 20.68 -6.12 0.44
N ALA A 54 20.43 -4.98 -0.20
CA ALA A 54 21.47 -4.22 -0.89
C ALA A 54 22.59 -3.78 0.08
N ARG A 55 22.27 -3.37 1.32
CA ARG A 55 23.28 -3.02 2.32
C ARG A 55 24.12 -4.22 2.76
N LEU A 56 23.52 -5.40 2.90
CA LEU A 56 24.25 -6.63 3.22
C LEU A 56 25.29 -6.98 2.14
N PHE A 57 24.95 -6.80 0.85
CA PHE A 57 25.87 -7.09 -0.26
C PHE A 57 26.82 -5.93 -0.62
N SER A 58 26.47 -4.69 -0.27
CA SER A 58 27.32 -3.51 -0.48
C SER A 58 28.25 -3.22 0.70
N THR A 59 28.28 -4.06 1.74
CA THR A 59 29.26 -3.90 2.82
C THR A 59 30.64 -4.20 2.24
N PRO A 60 31.54 -3.22 2.07
CA PRO A 60 32.87 -3.48 1.59
C PRO A 60 33.63 -4.15 2.73
N THR A 61 33.80 -5.47 2.66
CA THR A 61 34.84 -6.14 3.44
C THR A 61 36.18 -5.73 2.84
N GLY A 62 36.69 -4.59 3.30
CA GLY A 62 37.99 -4.10 2.91
C GLY A 62 38.58 -3.28 4.05
N PRO A 63 39.36 -3.88 4.97
CA PRO A 63 40.30 -3.08 5.73
C PRO A 63 41.30 -2.55 4.69
N ARG A 64 41.15 -1.28 4.26
CA ARG A 64 42.29 -0.61 3.64
C ARG A 64 43.31 -0.42 4.74
N SER A 65 44.23 -1.38 4.81
CA SER A 65 45.49 -1.29 5.54
C SER A 65 46.06 0.11 5.36
N ALA A 66 46.25 0.80 6.48
CA ALA A 66 47.15 1.92 6.54
C ALA A 66 48.54 1.40 6.13
N HIS A 67 49.11 1.97 5.06
CA HIS A 67 50.53 1.86 4.76
C HIS A 67 50.99 3.11 4.02
#